data_AF-A0A2N2S1E9-F1
#
_entry.id   AF-A0A2N2S1E9-F1
#
_cell.length_a   1.000
_cell.length_b   1.000
_cell.length_c   1.000
_cell.angle_alpha   90.00
_cell.angle_beta   90.00
_cell.angle_gamma   90.00
#
_symmetry.space_group_name_H-M   'P 1'
#
loop_
_entity.id
_entity.type
_entity.pdbx_description
1 polymer ?
#
loop_
_entity_poly.entity_id
_entity_poly.type
_entity_poly.pdbx_seq_one_letter_code
_entity_poly.pdbx_strand_id
1 'polypeptide(L)'
;MNEIGVLAVLLCIVLTWIRTARQLAAAGKGWLARNFIAGFGALAVGVILAFMLLGDVNGWTLAGWLLVAGVIMAFREPVPGAAATDTVPAIAVGFALSPTAQAIYDASDEPHEDLQRWHDKAERRCPIADIEFDYRNAQGADSHRRVDVEAVDREYFQGHCHKADATRTFVIGRVRGKVLDRETGELLAPKAWAAAARRHPLNDPGSISVGRDDDEDEGFDGIDAEADVGMIEVCFTGFSKADKLRLEGMAHSADMLVRQSVTEGLTHLVAGKNAGPKKLERAEEVGAEVIDEAEFYVLFSGV
;
A
#
# COMPACT_ATOMS: atom_id res chain seq x y z
N MET A 1 42.65 -0.46 28.60
CA MET A 1 41.31 -1.05 28.75
C MET A 1 41.41 -2.49 28.28
N ASN A 2 41.05 -3.46 29.11
CA ASN A 2 41.11 -4.87 28.72
C ASN A 2 40.13 -5.10 27.57
N GLU A 3 40.50 -5.91 26.58
CA GLU A 3 39.67 -6.24 25.42
C GLU A 3 38.27 -6.75 25.84
N ILE A 4 38.22 -7.48 26.96
CA ILE A 4 36.98 -7.95 27.60
C ILE A 4 36.06 -6.78 28.00
N GLY A 5 36.62 -5.68 28.51
CA GLY A 5 35.85 -4.50 28.89
C GLY A 5 35.25 -3.76 27.69
N VAL A 6 35.95 -3.74 26.55
CA VAL A 6 35.45 -3.15 25.30
C VAL A 6 34.30 -3.98 24.75
N LEU A 7 34.44 -5.31 24.73
CA LEU A 7 33.39 -6.22 24.27
C LEU A 7 32.14 -6.15 25.16
N ALA A 8 32.30 -6.02 26.47
CA ALA A 8 31.17 -5.88 27.39
C ALA A 8 30.38 -4.57 27.15
N VAL A 9 31.07 -3.46 26.89
CA VAL A 9 30.41 -2.18 26.58
C VAL A 9 29.66 -2.25 25.25
N LEU A 10 30.27 -2.82 24.21
CA LEU A 10 29.61 -3.01 22.91
C LEU A 10 28.36 -3.90 23.02
N LEU A 11 28.44 -4.99 23.78
CA LEU A 11 27.31 -5.87 24.04
C LEU A 11 26.18 -5.14 24.76
N CYS A 12 26.48 -4.35 25.79
CA CYS A 12 25.49 -3.53 26.51
C CYS A 12 24.79 -2.52 25.58
N ILE A 13 25.52 -1.88 24.67
CA ILE A 13 24.97 -0.95 23.68
C ILE A 13 24.00 -1.68 22.74
N VAL A 14 24.40 -2.84 22.19
CA VAL A 14 23.55 -3.65 21.30
C VAL A 14 22.28 -4.13 22.00
N LEU A 15 22.39 -4.61 23.24
CA LEU A 15 21.23 -5.07 24.01
C LEU A 15 20.24 -3.94 24.33
N THR A 16 20.76 -2.76 24.68
CA THR A 16 19.93 -1.56 24.94
C THR A 16 19.21 -1.11 23.66
N TRP A 17 19.89 -1.20 22.52
CA TRP A 17 19.31 -0.91 21.22
C TRP A 17 18.18 -1.89 20.85
N ILE A 18 18.40 -3.21 20.97
CA ILE A 18 17.37 -4.24 20.70
C ILE A 18 16.14 -4.02 21.59
N ARG A 19 16.34 -3.72 22.88
CA ARG A 19 15.26 -3.42 23.81
C ARG A 19 14.44 -2.20 23.36
N THR A 20 15.12 -1.15 22.90
CA THR A 20 14.48 0.09 22.45
C THR A 20 13.69 -0.11 21.16
N ALA A 21 14.24 -0.86 20.20
CA ALA A 21 13.55 -1.24 18.97
C ALA A 21 12.26 -2.03 19.25
N ARG A 22 12.31 -2.99 20.19
CA ARG A 22 11.13 -3.75 20.64
C ARG A 22 10.07 -2.87 21.31
N GLN A 23 10.49 -1.91 22.14
CA GLN A 23 9.55 -0.95 22.75
C GLN A 23 8.87 -0.06 21.71
N LEU A 24 9.60 0.41 20.69
CA LEU A 24 9.05 1.21 19.60
C LEU A 24 8.08 0.40 18.73
N ALA A 25 8.39 -0.88 18.46
CA ALA A 25 7.49 -1.78 17.74
C ALA A 25 6.20 -2.06 18.53
N ALA A 26 6.30 -2.34 19.84
CA ALA A 26 5.14 -2.55 20.71
C ALA A 26 4.26 -1.30 20.86
N ALA A 27 4.83 -0.10 20.70
CA ALA A 27 4.08 1.17 20.74
C ALA A 27 3.41 1.55 19.40
N GLY A 28 3.36 0.64 18.41
CA GLY A 28 2.72 0.89 17.10
C GLY A 28 3.51 1.82 16.17
N LYS A 29 4.73 2.22 16.54
CA LYS A 29 5.59 3.12 15.74
C LYS A 29 6.53 2.33 14.83
N GLY A 30 5.97 1.40 14.04
CA GLY A 30 6.73 0.44 13.21
C GLY A 30 7.65 1.10 12.19
N TRP A 31 7.26 2.25 11.61
CA TRP A 31 8.13 3.00 10.71
C TRP A 31 9.37 3.58 11.42
N LEU A 32 9.24 4.02 12.67
CA LEU A 32 10.37 4.54 13.45
C LEU A 32 11.33 3.40 13.83
N ALA A 33 10.79 2.24 14.23
CA ALA A 33 11.59 1.06 14.53
C ALA A 33 12.40 0.59 13.30
N ARG A 34 11.80 0.60 12.10
CA ARG A 34 12.49 0.24 10.85
C ARG A 34 13.65 1.17 10.52
N ASN A 35 13.44 2.50 10.60
CA ASN A 35 14.50 3.47 10.36
C ASN A 35 15.60 3.42 11.43
N PHE A 36 15.23 3.19 12.68
CA PHE A 36 16.17 3.04 13.79
C PHE A 36 17.01 1.76 13.67
N ILE A 37 16.42 0.67 13.13
CA ILE A 37 17.14 -0.57 12.83
C ILE A 37 18.14 -0.36 11.68
N ALA A 38 17.69 0.26 10.60
CA ALA A 38 18.53 0.53 9.42
C ALA A 38 19.72 1.44 9.74
N GLY A 39 19.50 2.54 10.47
CA GLY A 39 20.56 3.50 10.81
C GLY A 39 21.66 2.89 11.68
N PHE A 40 21.29 2.03 12.64
CA PHE A 40 22.28 1.39 13.51
C PHE A 40 22.98 0.21 12.84
N GLY A 41 22.28 -0.51 11.95
CA GLY A 41 22.89 -1.52 11.08
C GLY A 41 23.99 -0.91 10.21
N ALA A 42 23.73 0.25 9.60
CA ALA A 42 24.74 0.98 8.82
C ALA A 42 25.94 1.41 9.66
N LEU A 43 25.72 1.87 10.90
CA LEU A 43 26.80 2.24 11.83
C LEU A 43 27.64 1.03 12.23
N ALA A 44 27.01 -0.10 12.58
CA ALA A 44 27.70 -1.33 12.92
C ALA A 44 28.57 -1.86 11.76
N VAL A 45 28.02 -1.86 10.55
CA VAL A 45 28.76 -2.23 9.32
C VAL A 45 29.92 -1.27 9.08
N GLY A 46 29.71 0.04 9.25
CA GLY A 46 30.77 1.05 9.12
C GLY A 46 31.90 0.88 10.13
N VAL A 47 31.57 0.55 11.39
CA VAL A 47 32.58 0.26 12.44
C VAL A 47 33.36 -1.00 12.11
N ILE A 48 32.69 -2.07 11.66
CA ILE A 48 33.34 -3.32 11.24
C ILE A 48 34.28 -3.07 10.05
N LEU A 49 33.83 -2.33 9.03
CA LEU A 49 34.63 -1.96 7.87
C LEU A 49 35.84 -1.09 8.23
N ALA A 50 35.65 -0.08 9.08
CA ALA A 50 36.75 0.76 9.56
C ALA A 50 37.79 -0.07 10.33
N PHE A 51 37.34 -1.06 11.12
CA PHE A 51 38.23 -1.96 11.85
C PHE A 51 38.96 -2.95 10.93
N MET A 52 38.28 -3.46 9.89
CA MET A 52 38.89 -4.31 8.87
C MET A 52 39.96 -3.58 8.06
N LEU A 53 39.80 -2.28 7.83
CA LEU A 53 40.76 -1.45 7.10
C LEU A 53 41.96 -1.02 7.95
N LEU A 54 41.84 -1.04 9.28
CA LEU A 54 42.86 -0.53 10.22
C LEU A 54 43.53 -1.63 11.07
N GLY A 55 43.04 -2.87 11.06
CA GLY A 55 43.51 -3.96 11.92
C GLY A 55 44.33 -5.04 11.21
N ASP A 56 45.36 -5.57 11.89
CA ASP A 56 46.13 -6.74 11.46
C ASP A 56 45.25 -8.00 11.58
N VAL A 57 44.96 -8.64 10.45
CA VAL A 57 43.93 -9.69 10.23
C VAL A 57 44.14 -10.99 11.03
N ASN A 58 45.25 -11.12 11.74
CA ASN A 58 45.68 -12.39 12.34
C ASN A 58 45.09 -12.70 13.73
N GLY A 59 44.38 -11.77 14.38
CA GLY A 59 43.88 -11.95 15.76
C GLY A 59 42.43 -12.44 15.92
N TRP A 60 41.63 -12.53 14.85
CA TRP A 60 40.16 -12.49 14.98
C TRP A 60 39.38 -13.66 14.35
N THR A 61 39.93 -14.86 14.34
CA THR A 61 39.29 -15.99 13.64
C THR A 61 38.21 -16.73 14.44
N LEU A 62 38.05 -16.49 15.75
CA LEU A 62 37.00 -17.18 16.54
C LEU A 62 36.07 -16.22 17.29
N ALA A 63 36.60 -15.26 18.04
CA ALA A 63 35.79 -14.34 18.85
C ALA A 63 34.91 -13.43 17.97
N GLY A 64 35.42 -12.97 16.84
CA GLY A 64 34.64 -12.19 15.86
C GLY A 64 33.51 -12.98 15.23
N TRP A 65 33.79 -14.22 14.82
CA TRP A 65 32.79 -15.12 14.25
C TRP A 65 31.72 -15.51 15.27
N LEU A 66 32.06 -15.68 16.55
CA LEU A 66 31.08 -15.91 17.62
C LEU A 66 30.18 -14.69 17.87
N LEU A 67 30.70 -13.47 17.73
CA LEU A 67 29.91 -12.25 17.88
C LEU A 67 28.93 -12.09 16.72
N VAL A 68 29.40 -12.31 15.48
CA VAL A 68 28.54 -12.33 14.28
C VAL A 68 27.46 -13.41 14.38
N ALA A 69 27.84 -14.63 14.78
CA ALA A 69 26.89 -15.73 14.97
C ALA A 69 25.87 -15.43 16.10
N GLY A 70 26.30 -14.79 17.18
CA GLY A 70 25.43 -14.35 18.27
C GLY A 70 24.42 -13.29 17.83
N VAL A 71 24.84 -12.35 16.97
CA VAL A 71 23.93 -11.37 16.35
C VAL A 71 22.92 -12.08 15.44
N ILE A 72 23.36 -12.98 14.56
CA ILE A 72 22.46 -13.74 13.66
C ILE A 72 21.44 -14.58 14.46
N MET A 73 21.88 -15.24 15.53
CA MET A 73 21.00 -15.99 16.44
C MET A 73 19.98 -15.08 17.13
N ALA A 74 20.37 -13.86 17.52
CA ALA A 74 19.46 -12.90 18.15
C ALA A 74 18.41 -12.32 17.18
N PHE A 75 18.68 -12.35 15.86
CA PHE A 75 17.73 -11.97 14.80
C PHE A 75 16.88 -13.14 14.29
N ARG A 76 17.17 -14.38 14.71
CA ARG A 76 16.30 -15.54 14.52
C ARG A 76 15.18 -15.52 15.56
N GLU A 77 14.23 -14.60 15.43
CA GLU A 77 13.01 -14.71 16.23
C GLU A 77 12.19 -15.92 15.75
N PRO A 78 11.65 -16.74 16.67
CA PRO A 78 10.63 -17.72 16.32
C PRO A 78 9.39 -16.96 15.85
N VAL A 79 8.85 -17.38 14.70
CA VAL A 79 7.60 -16.83 14.14
C VAL A 79 6.53 -16.85 15.24
N PRO A 80 6.02 -15.67 15.67
CA PRO A 80 4.96 -15.63 16.66
C PRO A 80 3.64 -15.97 15.95
N GLY A 81 3.26 -17.24 15.99
CA GLY A 81 2.05 -17.71 15.33
C GLY A 81 1.83 -19.22 15.38
N ALA A 82 1.97 -19.85 16.54
CA ALA A 82 1.55 -21.24 16.74
C ALA A 82 1.14 -21.51 18.20
N ALA A 83 0.14 -20.78 18.68
CA ALA A 83 -0.70 -21.13 19.83
C ALA A 83 -1.99 -20.28 19.66
N ALA A 84 -3.21 -20.79 19.63
CA ALA A 84 -3.74 -22.10 19.94
C ALA A 84 -4.94 -22.36 19.01
N THR A 85 -5.03 -23.57 18.45
CA THR A 85 -6.30 -24.12 17.98
C THR A 85 -6.56 -25.39 18.76
N ASP A 86 -7.80 -25.48 19.24
CA ASP A 86 -8.29 -26.49 20.14
C ASP A 86 -8.07 -27.91 19.63
N THR A 87 -7.85 -28.78 20.62
CA THR A 87 -7.73 -30.22 20.52
C THR A 87 -8.84 -30.86 19.69
N VAL A 88 -8.47 -31.45 18.55
CA VAL A 88 -9.20 -32.54 17.89
C VAL A 88 -8.31 -33.79 17.99
N PRO A 89 -8.84 -34.95 18.43
CA PRO A 89 -8.00 -36.10 18.75
C PRO A 89 -7.34 -36.71 17.51
N ALA A 90 -6.10 -37.14 17.71
CA ALA A 90 -5.23 -37.77 16.74
C ALA A 90 -5.85 -39.05 16.15
N ILE A 91 -5.99 -39.07 14.83
CA ILE A 91 -5.93 -40.31 14.04
C ILE A 91 -4.50 -40.41 13.52
N ALA A 92 -3.72 -41.32 14.09
CA ALA A 92 -2.39 -41.64 13.62
C ALA A 92 -2.47 -42.36 12.28
N VAL A 93 -1.99 -41.71 11.21
CA VAL A 93 -1.59 -42.41 9.98
C VAL A 93 -0.13 -42.06 9.74
N GLY A 94 0.75 -42.97 10.17
CA GLY A 94 2.15 -42.93 9.76
C GLY A 94 2.25 -43.32 8.29
N PHE A 95 2.60 -42.37 7.43
CA PHE A 95 3.04 -42.66 6.07
C PHE A 95 4.55 -42.45 6.00
N ALA A 96 5.29 -43.53 6.15
CA ALA A 96 6.68 -43.56 5.73
C ALA A 96 6.71 -43.38 4.21
N LEU A 97 7.37 -42.33 3.73
CA LEU A 97 7.53 -42.09 2.31
C LEU A 97 8.29 -43.26 1.67
N SER A 98 7.78 -43.73 0.52
CA SER A 98 8.39 -44.79 -0.28
C SER A 98 9.81 -44.39 -0.72
N PRO A 99 10.76 -45.34 -0.83
CA PRO A 99 12.12 -45.08 -1.34
C PRO A 99 12.14 -44.44 -2.74
N THR A 100 11.03 -44.51 -3.49
CA THR A 100 10.86 -43.82 -4.78
C THR A 100 10.77 -42.28 -4.62
N ALA A 101 10.23 -41.79 -3.50
CA ALA A 101 10.14 -40.35 -3.22
C ALA A 101 11.50 -39.76 -2.83
N GLN A 102 12.36 -40.56 -2.19
CA GLN A 102 13.71 -40.13 -1.84
C GLN A 102 14.62 -40.02 -3.07
N ALA A 103 14.45 -40.92 -4.05
CA ALA A 103 15.20 -40.88 -5.31
C ALA A 103 14.83 -39.70 -6.22
N ILE A 104 13.63 -39.11 -6.07
CA ILE A 104 13.24 -37.88 -6.79
C ILE A 104 13.96 -36.66 -6.20
N TYR A 105 14.24 -36.67 -4.89
CA TYR A 105 14.86 -35.55 -4.18
C TYR A 105 16.37 -35.48 -4.40
N ASP A 106 17.03 -36.63 -4.58
CA ASP A 106 18.48 -36.71 -4.83
C ASP A 106 18.87 -36.45 -6.31
N ALA A 107 17.89 -36.29 -7.21
CA ALA A 107 18.13 -36.10 -8.66
C ALA A 107 18.05 -34.63 -9.13
N SER A 108 17.85 -33.65 -8.24
CA SER A 108 17.74 -32.23 -8.60
C SER A 108 19.00 -31.45 -8.21
N ASP A 109 20.11 -31.73 -8.87
CA ASP A 109 21.35 -30.93 -8.83
C ASP A 109 21.53 -30.17 -10.17
N GLU A 110 20.42 -29.66 -10.71
CA GLU A 110 20.39 -28.75 -11.85
C GLU A 110 20.50 -27.30 -11.32
N PRO A 111 21.37 -26.46 -11.90
CA PRO A 111 21.62 -25.11 -11.41
C PRO A 111 20.35 -24.25 -11.49
N HIS A 112 20.11 -23.56 -10.38
CA HIS A 112 18.82 -23.03 -9.96
C HIS A 112 18.35 -21.78 -10.75
N GLU A 113 18.02 -21.91 -12.05
CA GLU A 113 17.27 -20.89 -12.80
C GLU A 113 15.90 -20.58 -12.14
N ASP A 114 15.34 -21.56 -11.43
CA ASP A 114 14.05 -21.40 -10.74
C ASP A 114 14.09 -20.43 -9.53
N LEU A 115 15.25 -20.18 -8.91
CA LEU A 115 15.34 -19.25 -7.77
C LEU A 115 15.39 -17.81 -8.28
N GLN A 116 16.06 -17.58 -9.40
CA GLN A 116 16.01 -16.30 -10.11
C GLN A 116 14.59 -16.03 -10.62
N ARG A 117 13.90 -17.05 -11.16
CA ARG A 117 12.50 -16.95 -11.55
C ARG A 117 11.56 -16.63 -10.37
N TRP A 118 11.86 -17.13 -9.18
CA TRP A 118 11.14 -16.79 -7.94
C TRP A 118 11.49 -15.39 -7.41
N HIS A 119 12.74 -14.95 -7.52
CA HIS A 119 13.17 -13.59 -7.17
C HIS A 119 12.54 -12.54 -8.09
N ASP A 120 12.53 -12.75 -9.41
CA ASP A 120 11.84 -11.91 -10.41
C ASP A 120 10.31 -11.93 -10.25
N LYS A 121 9.77 -12.94 -9.57
CA LYS A 121 8.34 -13.06 -9.22
C LYS A 121 8.01 -12.35 -7.90
N ALA A 122 8.97 -12.22 -6.99
CA ALA A 122 8.82 -11.52 -5.71
C ALA A 122 8.98 -9.99 -5.84
N GLU A 123 9.58 -9.50 -6.94
CA GLU A 123 9.58 -8.06 -7.28
C GLU A 123 8.28 -7.60 -7.97
N ARG A 124 7.45 -8.53 -8.45
CA ARG A 124 6.08 -8.22 -8.87
C ARG A 124 5.26 -7.97 -7.61
N ARG A 125 4.68 -6.78 -7.48
CA ARG A 125 3.66 -6.51 -6.44
C ARG A 125 2.70 -7.71 -6.40
N CYS A 126 2.45 -8.29 -5.21
CA CYS A 126 1.43 -9.32 -5.09
C CYS A 126 0.13 -8.79 -5.68
N PRO A 127 -0.46 -9.47 -6.67
CA PRO A 127 -1.69 -8.99 -7.29
C PRO A 127 -2.80 -8.91 -6.23
N ILE A 128 -3.65 -7.89 -6.34
CA ILE A 128 -4.80 -7.70 -5.46
C ILE A 128 -5.97 -8.63 -5.81
N ALA A 129 -5.96 -9.23 -7.01
CA ALA A 129 -6.89 -10.27 -7.45
C ALA A 129 -6.34 -11.02 -8.68
N ASP A 130 -6.72 -12.29 -8.86
CA ASP A 130 -6.55 -13.05 -10.12
C ASP A 130 -7.94 -13.28 -10.73
N ILE A 131 -8.19 -12.69 -11.90
CA ILE A 131 -9.52 -12.70 -12.50
C ILE A 131 -9.55 -13.18 -13.95
N GLU A 132 -10.72 -13.67 -14.34
CA GLU A 132 -11.03 -14.09 -15.71
C GLU A 132 -12.36 -13.47 -16.18
N PHE A 133 -12.37 -12.93 -17.39
CA PHE A 133 -13.50 -12.17 -17.93
C PHE A 133 -13.49 -12.05 -19.47
N ASP A 134 -14.65 -11.77 -20.04
CA ASP A 134 -14.78 -11.39 -21.45
C ASP A 134 -14.67 -9.88 -21.62
N TYR A 135 -13.96 -9.42 -22.64
CA TYR A 135 -13.65 -8.00 -22.84
C TYR A 135 -13.84 -7.56 -24.29
N ARG A 136 -14.55 -6.45 -24.48
CA ARG A 136 -14.71 -5.81 -25.78
C ARG A 136 -13.73 -4.65 -25.93
N ASN A 137 -12.85 -4.70 -26.93
CA ASN A 137 -11.93 -3.61 -27.20
C ASN A 137 -12.63 -2.40 -27.88
N ALA A 138 -11.89 -1.31 -28.08
CA ALA A 138 -12.41 -0.09 -28.73
C ALA A 138 -12.85 -0.34 -30.19
N GLN A 139 -12.24 -1.30 -30.87
CA GLN A 139 -12.59 -1.73 -32.23
C GLN A 139 -13.82 -2.64 -32.27
N GLY A 140 -14.43 -2.92 -31.11
CA GLY A 140 -15.63 -3.73 -30.97
C GLY A 140 -15.40 -5.24 -30.99
N ALA A 141 -14.15 -5.71 -31.02
CA ALA A 141 -13.80 -7.12 -30.98
C ALA A 141 -13.78 -7.65 -29.55
N ASP A 142 -14.46 -8.78 -29.33
CA ASP A 142 -14.53 -9.46 -28.05
C ASP A 142 -13.36 -10.43 -27.86
N SER A 143 -12.92 -10.59 -26.61
CA SER A 143 -11.80 -11.45 -26.26
C SER A 143 -11.87 -11.89 -24.81
N HIS A 144 -11.59 -13.15 -24.56
CA HIS A 144 -11.41 -13.67 -23.22
C HIS A 144 -10.05 -13.27 -22.63
N ARG A 145 -10.00 -12.89 -21.35
CA ARG A 145 -8.81 -12.38 -20.66
C ARG A 145 -8.69 -13.00 -19.28
N ARG A 146 -7.46 -13.40 -18.93
CA ARG A 146 -7.02 -13.65 -17.57
C ARG A 146 -6.02 -12.58 -17.17
N VAL A 147 -6.21 -11.98 -15.99
CA VAL A 147 -5.41 -10.84 -15.52
C VAL A 147 -5.09 -11.01 -14.04
N ASP A 148 -3.81 -10.90 -13.69
CA ASP A 148 -3.38 -10.70 -12.31
C ASP A 148 -3.42 -9.19 -12.04
N VAL A 149 -4.43 -8.74 -11.30
CA VAL A 149 -4.77 -7.32 -11.10
C VAL A 149 -3.84 -6.69 -10.07
N GLU A 150 -3.30 -5.52 -10.39
CA GLU A 150 -2.35 -4.79 -9.55
C GLU A 150 -2.98 -3.53 -8.94
N ALA A 151 -3.85 -2.85 -9.69
CA ALA A 151 -4.52 -1.63 -9.26
C ALA A 151 -5.90 -1.48 -9.90
N VAL A 152 -6.86 -0.92 -9.17
CA VAL A 152 -8.24 -0.68 -9.61
C VAL A 152 -8.70 0.70 -9.12
N ASP A 153 -9.30 1.48 -10.01
CA ASP A 153 -9.99 2.72 -9.68
C ASP A 153 -11.51 2.60 -9.95
N ARG A 154 -12.21 3.70 -10.27
CA ARG A 154 -13.64 3.69 -10.58
C ARG A 154 -13.97 3.25 -11.99
N GLU A 155 -13.09 3.51 -12.94
CA GLU A 155 -13.31 3.32 -14.38
C GLU A 155 -12.37 2.28 -14.98
N TYR A 156 -11.14 2.19 -14.48
CA TYR A 156 -10.07 1.35 -14.98
C TYR A 156 -9.57 0.36 -13.93
N PHE A 157 -8.97 -0.71 -14.43
CA PHE A 157 -8.07 -1.53 -13.65
C PHE A 157 -6.87 -1.91 -14.50
N GLN A 158 -5.72 -2.08 -13.84
CA GLN A 158 -4.48 -2.47 -14.45
C GLN A 158 -3.99 -3.79 -13.86
N GLY A 159 -3.37 -4.61 -14.70
CA GLY A 159 -2.68 -5.81 -14.25
C GLY A 159 -1.96 -6.53 -15.38
N HIS A 160 -1.23 -7.58 -15.02
CA HIS A 160 -0.55 -8.45 -15.98
C HIS A 160 -1.55 -9.29 -16.76
N CYS A 161 -1.68 -9.02 -18.07
CA CYS A 161 -2.58 -9.74 -18.95
C CYS A 161 -1.89 -10.99 -19.53
N HIS A 162 -2.37 -12.18 -19.15
CA HIS A 162 -1.78 -13.47 -19.57
C HIS A 162 -1.89 -13.73 -21.08
N LYS A 163 -2.90 -13.15 -21.73
CA LYS A 163 -3.08 -13.29 -23.18
C LYS A 163 -2.10 -12.42 -23.99
N ALA A 164 -1.69 -11.28 -23.43
CA ALA A 164 -0.75 -10.37 -24.08
C ALA A 164 0.68 -10.48 -23.52
N ASP A 165 0.84 -11.26 -22.45
CA ASP A 165 2.03 -11.38 -21.61
C ASP A 165 2.66 -10.03 -21.24
N ALA A 166 1.82 -9.07 -20.87
CA ALA A 166 2.25 -7.71 -20.50
C ALA A 166 1.22 -7.02 -19.60
N THR A 167 1.67 -6.07 -18.79
CA THR A 167 0.81 -5.17 -18.02
C THR A 167 -0.07 -4.35 -18.96
N ARG A 168 -1.38 -4.34 -18.70
CA ARG A 168 -2.37 -3.60 -19.49
C ARG A 168 -3.44 -2.99 -18.61
N THR A 169 -3.97 -1.87 -19.08
CA THR A 169 -5.10 -1.16 -18.49
C THR A 169 -6.39 -1.53 -19.23
N PHE A 170 -7.43 -1.85 -18.47
CA PHE A 170 -8.73 -2.28 -18.95
C PHE A 170 -9.80 -1.32 -18.43
N VAL A 171 -10.80 -1.03 -19.26
CA VAL A 171 -11.98 -0.24 -18.86
C VAL A 171 -13.01 -1.18 -18.25
N ILE A 172 -13.42 -0.94 -17.00
CA ILE A 172 -14.41 -1.76 -16.27
C ILE A 172 -15.71 -1.84 -17.08
N GLY A 173 -16.17 -0.73 -17.67
CA GLY A 173 -17.37 -0.68 -18.50
C GLY A 173 -17.32 -1.49 -19.80
N ARG A 174 -16.15 -1.99 -20.21
CA ARG A 174 -15.97 -2.83 -21.41
C ARG A 174 -15.91 -4.32 -21.13
N VAL A 175 -15.93 -4.71 -19.85
CA VAL A 175 -16.07 -6.10 -19.43
C VAL A 175 -17.50 -6.59 -19.74
N ARG A 176 -17.61 -7.78 -20.33
CA ARG A 176 -18.87 -8.41 -20.71
C ARG A 176 -19.19 -9.54 -19.75
N GLY A 177 -20.48 -9.67 -19.42
CA GLY A 177 -20.95 -10.72 -18.53
C GLY A 177 -20.49 -10.51 -17.08
N LYS A 178 -19.93 -11.56 -16.49
CA LYS A 178 -19.45 -11.59 -15.10
C LYS A 178 -17.92 -11.72 -15.07
N VAL A 179 -17.33 -11.25 -13.98
CA VAL A 179 -15.93 -11.47 -13.64
C VAL A 179 -15.86 -12.70 -12.75
N LEU A 180 -15.05 -13.69 -13.12
CA LEU A 180 -14.69 -14.82 -12.27
C LEU A 180 -13.45 -14.45 -11.47
N ASP A 181 -13.57 -14.40 -10.16
CA ASP A 181 -12.42 -14.33 -9.25
C ASP A 181 -11.89 -15.76 -9.05
N ARG A 182 -10.63 -16.01 -9.44
CA ARG A 182 -10.06 -17.37 -9.46
C ARG A 182 -9.59 -17.84 -8.09
N GLU A 183 -9.40 -16.92 -7.14
CA GLU A 183 -9.04 -17.27 -5.77
C GLU A 183 -10.28 -17.71 -4.98
N THR A 184 -11.35 -16.93 -5.07
CA THR A 184 -12.60 -17.19 -4.34
C THR A 184 -13.57 -18.10 -5.10
N GLY A 185 -13.46 -18.16 -6.43
CA GLY A 185 -14.40 -18.84 -7.31
C GLY A 185 -15.71 -18.08 -7.56
N GLU A 186 -15.84 -16.85 -7.07
CA GLU A 186 -17.07 -16.07 -7.20
C GLU A 186 -17.25 -15.48 -8.61
N LEU A 187 -18.51 -15.42 -9.06
CA LEU A 187 -18.91 -14.78 -10.32
C LEU A 187 -19.66 -13.48 -10.04
N LEU A 188 -18.94 -12.36 -10.13
CA LEU A 188 -19.41 -11.03 -9.74
C LEU A 188 -19.73 -10.16 -10.97
N ALA A 189 -20.65 -9.20 -10.79
CA ALA A 189 -20.80 -8.14 -11.79
C ALA A 189 -19.54 -7.25 -11.82
N PRO A 190 -19.10 -6.74 -12.98
CA PRO A 190 -17.82 -6.03 -13.10
C PRO A 190 -17.66 -4.85 -12.12
N LYS A 191 -18.70 -4.04 -11.95
CA LYS A 191 -18.69 -2.91 -10.98
C LYS A 191 -18.65 -3.39 -9.52
N ALA A 192 -19.33 -4.48 -9.20
CA ALA A 192 -19.36 -5.04 -7.85
C ALA A 192 -17.99 -5.65 -7.47
N TRP A 193 -17.39 -6.39 -8.39
CA TRP A 193 -16.01 -6.87 -8.24
C TRP A 193 -15.03 -5.71 -8.05
N ALA A 194 -15.08 -4.69 -8.91
CA ALA A 194 -14.19 -3.53 -8.80
C ALA A 194 -14.37 -2.80 -7.46
N ALA A 195 -15.60 -2.67 -6.95
CA ALA A 195 -15.85 -2.09 -5.63
C ALA A 195 -15.27 -2.92 -4.47
N ALA A 196 -15.27 -4.24 -4.58
CA ALA A 196 -14.60 -5.12 -3.62
C ALA A 196 -13.07 -4.98 -3.71
N ALA A 197 -12.51 -5.10 -4.93
CA ALA A 197 -11.07 -5.00 -5.17
C ALA A 197 -10.48 -3.64 -4.73
N ARG A 198 -11.23 -2.54 -4.87
CA ARG A 198 -10.82 -1.22 -4.39
C ARG A 198 -10.56 -1.14 -2.88
N ARG A 199 -11.22 -1.99 -2.09
CA ARG A 199 -11.05 -2.05 -0.62
C ARG A 199 -9.84 -2.89 -0.20
N HIS A 200 -9.13 -3.50 -1.17
CA HIS A 200 -7.94 -4.29 -0.88
C HIS A 200 -6.80 -3.40 -0.34
N PRO A 201 -6.12 -3.76 0.77
CA PRO A 201 -5.09 -2.92 1.39
C PRO A 201 -3.88 -2.58 0.51
N LEU A 202 -3.62 -3.41 -0.51
CA LEU A 202 -2.52 -3.21 -1.47
C LEU A 202 -2.95 -2.46 -2.73
N ASN A 203 -4.22 -2.06 -2.85
CA ASN A 203 -4.68 -1.32 -4.02
C ASN A 203 -4.08 0.10 -4.04
N ASP A 204 -3.39 0.43 -5.13
CA ASP A 204 -2.77 1.74 -5.37
C ASP A 204 -3.27 2.32 -6.70
N PRO A 205 -4.42 3.02 -6.72
CA PRO A 205 -5.01 3.56 -7.94
C PRO A 205 -4.07 4.51 -8.70
N GLY A 206 -3.15 5.18 -8.01
CA GLY A 206 -2.20 6.11 -8.62
C GLY A 206 -1.15 5.44 -9.52
N SER A 207 -1.04 4.11 -9.48
CA SER A 207 -0.11 3.34 -10.31
C SER A 207 -0.65 3.00 -11.71
N ILE A 208 -1.93 3.23 -11.98
CA ILE A 208 -2.56 2.90 -13.27
C ILE A 208 -1.96 3.76 -14.38
N SER A 209 -1.16 3.15 -15.26
CA SER A 209 -0.66 3.81 -16.47
C SER A 209 -1.74 3.85 -17.57
N VAL A 210 -2.60 4.86 -17.49
CA VAL A 210 -3.32 5.38 -18.66
C VAL A 210 -2.31 6.27 -19.38
N GLY A 211 -2.12 6.09 -20.70
CA GLY A 211 -1.26 6.97 -21.50
C GLY A 211 -1.75 8.41 -21.34
N ARG A 212 -1.12 9.13 -20.43
CA ARG A 212 -1.34 10.55 -20.19
C ARG A 212 -0.39 11.23 -21.17
N ASP A 213 -0.92 11.69 -22.29
CA ASP A 213 -0.30 12.82 -22.96
C ASP A 213 -0.22 13.91 -21.86
N ASP A 214 0.98 14.37 -21.55
CA ASP A 214 1.27 15.30 -20.44
C ASP A 214 0.74 16.73 -20.70
N ASP A 215 -0.26 16.89 -21.55
CA ASP A 215 -0.91 18.15 -21.86
C ASP A 215 -2.43 18.01 -21.64
N GLU A 216 -2.99 18.97 -20.89
CA GLU A 216 -4.42 19.18 -20.57
C GLU A 216 -4.92 18.54 -19.26
N ASP A 217 -4.86 19.40 -18.24
CA ASP A 217 -5.58 19.35 -16.98
C ASP A 217 -7.10 19.50 -17.24
N GLU A 218 -7.70 18.49 -17.88
CA GLU A 218 -9.16 18.31 -17.93
C GLU A 218 -9.59 17.44 -16.75
N GLY A 219 -9.81 18.10 -15.62
CA GLY A 219 -10.44 17.52 -14.44
C GLY A 219 -11.86 17.07 -14.77
N PHE A 220 -12.05 15.76 -14.91
CA PHE A 220 -13.36 15.18 -15.22
C PHE A 220 -14.08 14.67 -13.97
N ASP A 221 -15.33 15.12 -13.88
CA ASP A 221 -16.39 14.79 -12.93
C ASP A 221 -16.77 13.31 -12.91
N GLY A 222 -17.14 12.79 -11.74
CA GLY A 222 -17.74 11.46 -11.66
C GLY A 222 -17.69 10.79 -10.29
N ILE A 223 -18.53 11.27 -9.37
CA ILE A 223 -19.15 10.39 -8.36
C ILE A 223 -20.64 10.67 -8.37
N ASP A 224 -21.30 9.90 -9.21
CA ASP A 224 -22.53 9.15 -8.95
C ASP A 224 -23.38 9.67 -7.78
N ALA A 225 -24.44 10.35 -8.18
CA ALA A 225 -25.67 10.57 -7.44
C ALA A 225 -26.12 9.34 -6.62
N GLU A 226 -26.03 9.45 -5.31
CA GLU A 226 -27.08 8.98 -4.40
C GLU A 226 -27.48 10.19 -3.56
N ALA A 227 -28.65 10.75 -3.86
CA ALA A 227 -29.15 11.95 -3.23
C ALA A 227 -29.60 11.69 -1.79
N ASP A 228 -29.16 12.62 -0.95
CA ASP A 228 -29.93 13.27 0.12
C ASP A 228 -30.11 12.53 1.44
N VAL A 229 -29.24 12.90 2.38
CA VAL A 229 -29.72 13.30 3.71
C VAL A 229 -29.03 14.62 4.11
N GLY A 230 -29.49 15.75 3.59
CA GLY A 230 -29.40 17.08 4.24
C GLY A 230 -28.03 17.64 4.69
N MET A 231 -26.91 17.04 4.30
CA MET A 231 -25.58 17.50 4.69
C MET A 231 -25.22 18.77 3.93
N ILE A 232 -24.70 19.77 4.63
CA ILE A 232 -24.24 21.03 4.02
C ILE A 232 -22.94 20.74 3.24
N GLU A 233 -22.97 20.95 1.93
CA GLU A 233 -21.77 20.87 1.09
C GLU A 233 -21.08 22.23 0.99
N VAL A 234 -19.78 22.26 1.24
CA VAL A 234 -18.97 23.49 1.24
C VAL A 234 -17.73 23.37 0.35
N CYS A 235 -17.44 24.39 -0.44
CA CYS A 235 -16.24 24.48 -1.27
C CYS A 235 -15.46 25.75 -0.92
N PHE A 236 -14.14 25.65 -0.78
CA PHE A 236 -13.28 26.79 -0.47
C PHE A 236 -12.50 27.25 -1.72
N THR A 237 -12.60 28.54 -2.05
CA THR A 237 -11.86 29.16 -3.17
C THR A 237 -11.15 30.43 -2.73
N GLY A 238 -10.00 30.75 -3.32
CA GLY A 238 -9.33 32.03 -3.08
C GLY A 238 -8.60 32.18 -1.74
N PHE A 239 -8.36 31.08 -1.03
CA PHE A 239 -7.61 31.04 0.24
C PHE A 239 -6.16 30.57 0.03
N SER A 240 -5.26 30.96 0.95
CA SER A 240 -3.92 30.40 0.99
C SER A 240 -3.99 28.90 1.34
N LYS A 241 -2.93 28.13 1.04
CA LYS A 241 -2.90 26.69 1.37
C LYS A 241 -3.08 26.44 2.87
N ALA A 242 -2.52 27.31 3.72
CA ALA A 242 -2.64 27.21 5.17
C ALA A 242 -4.05 27.53 5.65
N ASP A 243 -4.66 28.61 5.11
CA ASP A 243 -6.02 29.01 5.49
C ASP A 243 -7.06 28.02 5.00
N LYS A 244 -6.88 27.49 3.78
CA LYS A 244 -7.75 26.45 3.22
C LYS A 244 -7.74 25.22 4.11
N LEU A 245 -6.58 24.71 4.49
CA LEU A 245 -6.46 23.55 5.37
C LEU A 245 -7.14 23.77 6.73
N ARG A 246 -7.02 24.99 7.28
CA ARG A 246 -7.68 25.37 8.54
C ARG A 246 -9.19 25.35 8.41
N LEU A 247 -9.74 25.93 7.34
CA LEU A 247 -11.17 26.00 7.09
C LEU A 247 -11.78 24.63 6.75
N GLU A 248 -11.07 23.81 5.97
CA GLU A 248 -11.46 22.42 5.69
C GLU A 248 -11.50 21.60 7.00
N GLY A 249 -10.52 21.76 7.89
CA GLY A 249 -10.52 21.13 9.20
C GLY A 249 -11.71 21.53 10.07
N MET A 250 -12.13 22.79 10.02
CA MET A 250 -13.32 23.27 10.72
C MET A 250 -14.59 22.65 10.12
N ALA A 251 -14.75 22.69 8.80
CA ALA A 251 -15.90 22.07 8.12
C ALA A 251 -16.04 20.57 8.46
N HIS A 252 -14.92 19.82 8.46
CA HIS A 252 -14.93 18.41 8.84
C HIS A 252 -15.33 18.18 10.30
N SER A 253 -15.02 19.10 11.21
CA SER A 253 -15.43 19.01 12.61
C SER A 253 -16.92 19.30 12.84
N ALA A 254 -17.57 20.01 11.92
CA ALA A 254 -19.01 20.28 11.93
C ALA A 254 -19.82 19.35 11.01
N ASP A 255 -19.24 18.21 10.63
CA ASP A 255 -19.89 17.19 9.78
C ASP A 255 -20.35 17.73 8.41
N MET A 256 -19.70 18.79 7.91
CA MET A 256 -19.95 19.36 6.59
C MET A 256 -19.13 18.61 5.52
N LEU A 257 -19.69 18.50 4.32
CA LEU A 257 -19.03 17.82 3.21
C LEU A 257 -18.18 18.80 2.39
N VAL A 258 -16.87 18.73 2.56
CA VAL A 258 -15.93 19.57 1.83
C VAL A 258 -15.72 19.07 0.40
N ARG A 259 -16.08 19.90 -0.59
CA ARG A 259 -15.84 19.67 -2.02
C ARG A 259 -14.64 20.47 -2.53
N GLN A 260 -13.90 19.89 -3.48
CA GLN A 260 -12.73 20.53 -4.10
C GLN A 260 -13.10 21.39 -5.32
N SER A 261 -14.27 21.13 -5.92
CA SER A 261 -14.84 21.83 -7.07
C SER A 261 -16.29 22.25 -6.78
N VAL A 262 -16.80 23.15 -7.61
CA VAL A 262 -18.20 23.57 -7.56
C VAL A 262 -19.03 22.52 -8.30
N THR A 263 -19.74 21.70 -7.54
CA THR A 263 -20.59 20.60 -8.01
C THR A 263 -22.06 20.97 -7.94
N GLU A 264 -22.93 20.36 -8.76
CA GLU A 264 -24.36 20.71 -8.88
C GLU A 264 -25.18 20.63 -7.57
N GLY A 265 -24.66 19.96 -6.53
CA GLY A 265 -25.27 19.88 -5.19
C GLY A 265 -24.61 20.77 -4.12
N LEU A 266 -23.72 21.69 -4.52
CA LEU A 266 -22.99 22.54 -3.58
C LEU A 266 -23.93 23.52 -2.87
N THR A 267 -23.93 23.52 -1.53
CA THR A 267 -24.77 24.42 -0.74
C THR A 267 -24.13 25.81 -0.59
N HIS A 268 -22.85 25.85 -0.19
CA HIS A 268 -22.12 27.11 0.00
C HIS A 268 -20.74 27.10 -0.68
N LEU A 269 -20.42 28.19 -1.38
CA LEU A 269 -19.06 28.51 -1.84
C LEU A 269 -18.45 29.56 -0.91
N VAL A 270 -17.43 29.18 -0.14
CA VAL A 270 -16.69 30.12 0.69
C VAL A 270 -15.60 30.78 -0.15
N ALA A 271 -15.74 32.09 -0.36
CA ALA A 271 -14.87 32.89 -1.20
C ALA A 271 -13.86 33.72 -0.36
N GLY A 272 -12.57 33.41 -0.55
CA GLY A 272 -11.46 34.17 0.01
C GLY A 272 -11.02 35.32 -0.90
N LYS A 273 -10.07 36.12 -0.41
CA LYS A 273 -9.58 37.34 -1.07
C LYS A 273 -9.09 37.16 -2.51
N ASN A 274 -8.65 35.95 -2.87
CA ASN A 274 -8.12 35.63 -4.20
C ASN A 274 -9.08 34.71 -5.00
N ALA A 275 -10.39 34.76 -4.74
CA ALA A 275 -11.35 33.92 -5.44
C ALA A 275 -11.35 34.23 -6.94
N GLY A 276 -11.14 33.20 -7.76
CA GLY A 276 -11.12 33.36 -9.22
C GLY A 276 -12.55 33.54 -9.77
N PRO A 277 -12.76 34.43 -10.77
CA PRO A 277 -14.09 34.75 -11.30
C PRO A 277 -14.83 33.53 -11.87
N LYS A 278 -14.10 32.62 -12.53
CA LYS A 278 -14.67 31.38 -13.08
C LYS A 278 -15.35 30.49 -12.03
N LYS A 279 -14.85 30.48 -10.79
CA LYS A 279 -15.47 29.67 -9.70
C LYS A 279 -16.68 30.36 -9.10
N LEU A 280 -16.74 31.69 -9.13
CA LEU A 280 -17.89 32.47 -8.68
C LEU A 280 -19.05 32.32 -9.67
N GLU A 281 -18.78 32.52 -10.97
CA GLU A 281 -19.76 32.31 -12.05
C GLU A 281 -20.34 30.90 -12.00
N ARG A 282 -19.49 29.88 -11.84
CA ARG A 282 -19.95 28.49 -11.74
C ARG A 282 -20.80 28.22 -10.50
N ALA A 283 -20.52 28.87 -9.37
CA ALA A 283 -21.33 28.73 -8.16
C ALA A 283 -22.70 29.39 -8.31
N GLU A 284 -22.76 30.56 -8.96
CA GLU A 284 -24.01 31.21 -9.31
C GLU A 284 -24.85 30.36 -10.28
N GLU A 285 -24.22 29.75 -11.30
CA GLU A 285 -24.89 28.85 -12.25
C GLU A 285 -25.52 27.62 -11.58
N VAL A 286 -24.81 27.07 -10.60
CA VAL A 286 -25.25 25.90 -9.84
C VAL A 286 -26.28 26.27 -8.76
N GLY A 287 -26.38 27.56 -8.39
CA GLY A 287 -27.25 28.04 -7.33
C GLY A 287 -26.66 27.85 -5.92
N ALA A 288 -25.33 27.71 -5.81
CA ALA A 288 -24.65 27.66 -4.52
C ALA A 288 -24.55 29.08 -3.91
N GLU A 289 -24.79 29.20 -2.62
CA GLU A 289 -24.69 30.49 -1.93
C GLU A 289 -23.21 30.87 -1.75
N VAL A 290 -22.82 32.02 -2.30
CA VAL A 290 -21.44 32.53 -2.16
C VAL A 290 -21.35 33.33 -0.86
N ILE A 291 -20.53 32.85 0.07
CA ILE A 291 -20.32 33.47 1.39
C ILE A 291 -18.84 33.80 1.61
N ASP A 292 -18.55 34.77 2.46
CA ASP A 292 -17.18 35.09 2.85
C ASP A 292 -16.68 34.27 4.07
N GLU A 293 -15.41 34.45 4.45
CA GLU A 293 -14.84 33.73 5.60
C GLU A 293 -15.58 34.07 6.92
N ALA A 294 -16.03 35.31 7.09
CA ALA A 294 -16.70 35.76 8.31
C ALA A 294 -18.10 35.14 8.44
N GLU A 295 -18.84 35.09 7.33
CA GLU A 295 -20.14 34.45 7.21
C GLU A 295 -20.05 32.94 7.43
N PHE A 296 -18.98 32.30 6.94
CA PHE A 296 -18.71 30.89 7.23
C PHE A 296 -18.56 30.61 8.73
N TYR A 297 -17.93 31.51 9.52
CA TYR A 297 -17.89 31.33 10.98
C TYR A 297 -19.25 31.48 11.66
N VAL A 298 -20.11 32.37 11.15
CA VAL A 298 -21.47 32.52 11.67
C VAL A 298 -22.27 31.25 11.41
N LEU A 299 -22.15 30.69 10.20
CA LEU A 299 -22.76 29.42 9.83
C LEU A 299 -22.25 28.27 10.71
N PHE A 300 -20.94 28.23 10.96
CA PHE A 300 -20.30 27.20 11.79
C PHE A 300 -20.64 27.32 13.28
N SER A 301 -20.86 28.53 13.81
CA SER A 301 -21.18 28.76 15.23
C SER A 301 -22.67 28.63 15.56
N GLY A 302 -23.54 28.56 14.53
CA GLY A 302 -24.98 28.39 14.66
C GLY A 302 -25.48 26.94 14.56
N VAL A 303 -24.58 25.97 14.38
CA VAL A 303 -24.84 24.52 14.34
C VAL A 303 -24.30 23.87 15.61
#